data_AF-A0A938USJ5-F1
#
_entry.id   AF-A0A938USJ5-F1
#
_cell.length_a   1.000
_cell.length_b   1.000
_cell.length_c   1.000
_cell.angle_alpha   90.00
_cell.angle_beta   90.00
_cell.angle_gamma   90.00
#
_symmetry.space_group_name_H-M   'P 1'
#
loop_
_entity.id
_entity.type
_entity.pdbx_description
1 polymer ?
#
loop_
_entity_poly.entity_id
_entity_poly.type
_entity_poly.pdbx_seq_one_letter_code
_entity_poly.pdbx_strand_id
1 'polypeptide(L)'
;MLPLAAAACETSAPTPTLQPKLSVLHAEIFSKSCTNSACHGEGTGAGNLSLKDAATSYTQLVGKESGEIDDAGKPLNRVEPGKPDKSVLWIVLDRPFGKAKAGMPPGARLDPYKVDAVKAWIAAGAKND
;
A
#
# COMPACT_ATOMS: atom_id res chain seq x y z
N MET A 1 -3.88 46.40 -36.52
CA MET A 1 -3.14 45.12 -36.57
C MET A 1 -3.49 44.34 -35.32
N LEU A 2 -4.26 43.26 -35.48
CA LEU A 2 -4.66 42.37 -34.40
C LEU A 2 -3.78 41.11 -34.49
N PRO A 3 -3.14 40.66 -33.41
CA PRO A 3 -2.85 39.25 -33.25
C PRO A 3 -3.84 38.66 -32.25
N LEU A 4 -4.66 37.77 -32.80
CA LEU A 4 -5.33 36.67 -32.12
C LEU A 4 -4.25 35.74 -31.54
N ALA A 5 -4.29 35.43 -30.25
CA ALA A 5 -3.48 34.35 -29.68
C ALA A 5 -4.32 33.55 -28.68
N ALA A 6 -4.31 32.23 -28.92
CA ALA A 6 -5.26 31.24 -28.48
C ALA A 6 -5.29 30.99 -26.97
N ALA A 7 -6.50 30.73 -26.47
CA ALA A 7 -6.72 30.03 -25.21
C ALA A 7 -6.12 28.62 -25.30
N ALA A 8 -5.08 28.35 -24.51
CA ALA A 8 -4.64 26.99 -24.26
C ALA A 8 -5.70 26.31 -23.38
N CYS A 9 -6.43 25.37 -23.97
CA CYS A 9 -7.19 24.39 -23.21
C CYS A 9 -6.17 23.44 -22.58
N GLU A 10 -5.84 23.66 -21.31
CA GLU A 10 -5.06 22.69 -20.54
C GLU A 10 -5.92 21.47 -20.27
N THR A 11 -5.90 20.50 -21.20
CA THR A 11 -6.38 19.15 -20.92
C THR A 11 -5.39 18.50 -19.96
N SER A 12 -5.56 18.76 -18.66
CA SER A 12 -4.96 17.92 -17.63
C SER A 12 -5.46 16.49 -17.84
N ALA A 13 -4.56 15.58 -18.19
CA ALA A 13 -4.89 14.16 -18.23
C ALA A 13 -5.39 13.74 -16.83
N PRO A 14 -6.49 12.98 -16.72
CA PRO A 14 -6.96 12.51 -15.43
C PRO A 14 -5.90 11.64 -14.79
N THR A 15 -5.53 11.95 -13.54
CA THR A 15 -4.65 11.09 -12.74
C THR A 15 -5.30 9.71 -12.58
N PRO A 16 -4.60 8.61 -12.88
CA PRO A 16 -5.14 7.28 -12.65
C PRO A 16 -5.54 7.11 -11.18
N THR A 17 -6.78 6.69 -10.94
CA THR A 17 -7.28 6.38 -9.58
C THR A 17 -7.52 4.88 -9.46
N LEU A 18 -7.06 4.29 -8.37
CA LEU A 18 -7.32 2.89 -8.05
C LEU A 18 -8.41 2.78 -6.98
N GLN A 19 -9.34 1.84 -7.14
CA GLN A 19 -10.40 1.65 -6.15
C GLN A 19 -9.80 1.10 -4.84
N PRO A 20 -10.18 1.66 -3.67
CA PRO A 20 -9.64 1.27 -2.37
C PRO A 20 -10.32 0.01 -1.83
N LYS A 21 -10.33 -1.07 -2.62
CA LYS A 21 -10.90 -2.37 -2.27
C LYS A 21 -9.82 -3.42 -2.15
N LEU A 22 -9.90 -4.32 -1.18
CA LEU A 22 -8.85 -5.34 -1.02
C LEU A 22 -8.63 -6.17 -2.30
N SER A 23 -9.72 -6.59 -2.96
CA SER A 23 -9.68 -7.36 -4.20
C SER A 23 -8.88 -6.65 -5.30
N VAL A 24 -9.09 -5.34 -5.45
CA VAL A 24 -8.41 -4.47 -6.41
C VAL A 24 -6.95 -4.24 -6.02
N LEU A 25 -6.69 -3.91 -4.75
CA LEU A 25 -5.33 -3.69 -4.25
C LEU A 25 -4.47 -4.95 -4.40
N HIS A 26 -5.05 -6.12 -4.13
CA HIS A 26 -4.33 -7.38 -4.32
C HIS A 26 -4.00 -7.63 -5.80
N ALA A 27 -4.97 -7.44 -6.70
CA ALA A 27 -4.76 -7.65 -8.13
C ALA A 27 -3.76 -6.64 -8.72
N GLU A 28 -3.82 -5.37 -8.31
CA GLU A 28 -3.07 -4.29 -8.96
C GLU A 28 -1.76 -3.93 -8.27
N ILE A 29 -1.56 -4.36 -7.02
CA ILE A 29 -0.37 -4.05 -6.22
C ILE A 29 0.29 -5.33 -5.72
N PHE A 30 -0.39 -6.10 -4.85
CA PHE A 30 0.28 -7.18 -4.13
C PHE A 30 0.77 -8.29 -5.07
N SER A 31 -0.09 -8.76 -5.96
CA SER A 31 0.25 -9.84 -6.91
C SER A 31 1.35 -9.45 -7.91
N LYS A 32 1.50 -8.15 -8.21
CA LYS A 32 2.46 -7.64 -9.20
C LYS A 32 3.81 -7.27 -8.59
N SER A 33 3.84 -6.93 -7.30
CA SER A 33 5.03 -6.32 -6.69
C SER A 33 5.46 -6.93 -5.35
N CYS A 34 4.67 -7.83 -4.76
CA CYS A 34 4.91 -8.30 -3.39
C CYS A 34 4.99 -9.83 -3.24
N THR A 35 4.33 -10.60 -4.12
CA THR A 35 4.13 -12.06 -3.97
C THR A 35 5.31 -12.94 -4.39
N ASN A 36 6.48 -12.37 -4.69
CA ASN A 36 7.69 -13.19 -4.88
C ASN A 36 7.93 -14.03 -3.62
N SER A 37 8.18 -15.34 -3.79
CA SER A 37 8.41 -16.29 -2.69
C SER A 37 9.51 -15.85 -1.73
N ALA A 38 10.55 -15.17 -2.22
CA ALA A 38 11.62 -14.61 -1.38
C ALA A 38 11.16 -13.42 -0.51
N CYS A 39 10.07 -12.75 -0.88
CA CYS A 39 9.56 -11.55 -0.22
C CYS A 39 8.28 -11.83 0.57
N HIS A 40 7.12 -12.00 -0.08
CA HIS A 40 5.84 -12.25 0.60
C HIS A 40 4.94 -13.26 -0.15
N GLY A 41 5.54 -14.27 -0.78
CA GLY A 41 4.82 -15.37 -1.45
C GLY A 41 4.24 -16.40 -0.48
N GLU A 42 4.64 -17.67 -0.57
CA GLU A 42 4.06 -18.74 0.27
C GLU A 42 4.80 -18.93 1.59
N GLY A 43 4.28 -18.30 2.66
CA GLY A 43 4.47 -18.69 4.07
C GLY A 43 5.91 -18.68 4.65
N THR A 44 6.92 -18.42 3.83
CA THR A 44 8.34 -18.48 4.20
C THR A 44 9.11 -17.22 3.81
N GLY A 45 8.41 -16.24 3.24
CA GLY A 45 8.95 -14.93 2.90
C GLY A 45 9.25 -14.07 4.14
N ALA A 46 9.78 -12.88 3.89
CA ALA A 46 10.08 -11.86 4.89
C ALA A 46 8.88 -11.63 5.84
N GLY A 47 9.18 -11.65 7.14
CA GLY A 47 8.20 -11.40 8.20
C GLY A 47 7.18 -12.51 8.41
N ASN A 48 7.40 -13.71 7.88
CA ASN A 48 6.44 -14.82 7.94
C ASN A 48 5.04 -14.38 7.45
N LEU A 49 5.04 -13.68 6.32
CA LEU A 49 3.87 -13.06 5.70
C LEU A 49 3.65 -13.66 4.32
N SER A 50 2.42 -14.12 4.07
CA SER A 50 1.97 -14.53 2.75
C SER A 50 0.92 -13.56 2.22
N LEU A 51 1.14 -13.08 1.01
CA LEU A 51 0.21 -12.26 0.24
C LEU A 51 -0.24 -12.98 -1.03
N LYS A 52 -0.23 -14.33 -1.05
CA LYS A 52 -0.40 -15.15 -2.27
C LYS A 52 -1.75 -14.96 -2.98
N ASP A 53 -2.79 -14.66 -2.23
CA ASP A 53 -4.14 -14.38 -2.73
C ASP A 53 -4.84 -13.34 -1.81
N ALA A 54 -5.96 -12.78 -2.25
CA ALA A 54 -6.66 -11.72 -1.50
C ALA A 54 -7.15 -12.19 -0.12
N ALA A 55 -7.67 -13.42 -0.02
CA ALA A 55 -8.17 -13.97 1.24
C ALA A 55 -7.03 -14.18 2.26
N THR A 56 -5.91 -14.75 1.82
CA THR A 56 -4.69 -14.92 2.61
C THR A 56 -4.12 -13.56 3.00
N SER A 57 -4.08 -12.61 2.08
CA SER A 57 -3.63 -11.24 2.35
C SER A 57 -4.46 -10.60 3.46
N TYR A 58 -5.79 -10.71 3.40
CA TYR A 58 -6.67 -10.17 4.44
C TYR A 58 -6.35 -10.75 5.82
N THR A 59 -6.37 -12.08 5.92
CA THR A 59 -6.20 -12.80 7.19
C THR A 59 -4.82 -12.60 7.81
N GLN A 60 -3.80 -12.32 6.98
CA GLN A 60 -2.42 -12.10 7.42
C GLN A 60 -2.10 -10.63 7.72
N LEU A 61 -2.86 -9.68 7.16
CA LEU A 61 -2.60 -8.24 7.34
C LEU A 61 -3.48 -7.62 8.42
N VAL A 62 -4.80 -7.84 8.34
CA VAL A 62 -5.76 -7.03 9.09
C VAL A 62 -5.83 -7.46 10.55
N GLY A 63 -5.52 -6.53 11.45
CA GLY A 63 -5.49 -6.75 12.90
C GLY A 63 -4.38 -7.67 13.40
N LYS A 64 -3.37 -7.96 12.55
CA LYS A 64 -2.21 -8.79 12.93
C LYS A 64 -1.06 -7.92 13.39
N GLU A 65 -0.43 -8.28 14.50
CA GLU A 65 0.76 -7.61 14.98
C GLU A 65 1.89 -7.70 13.93
N SER A 66 2.64 -6.61 13.79
CA SER A 66 3.75 -6.52 12.84
C SER A 66 5.09 -6.92 13.45
N GLY A 67 5.21 -6.86 14.78
CA GLY A 67 6.49 -6.92 15.48
C GLY A 67 7.34 -5.64 15.36
N GLU A 68 6.77 -4.57 14.80
CA GLU A 68 7.32 -3.21 14.83
C GLU A 68 6.64 -2.38 15.92
N ILE A 69 7.31 -1.32 16.36
CA ILE A 69 6.82 -0.35 17.36
C ILE A 69 6.87 1.07 16.79
N ASP A 70 6.00 1.95 17.28
CA ASP A 70 6.08 3.37 16.98
C ASP A 70 7.13 4.09 17.85
N ASP A 71 7.32 5.39 17.60
CA ASP A 71 8.30 6.23 18.32
C ASP A 71 7.98 6.34 19.83
N ALA A 72 6.75 6.04 20.23
CA ALA A 72 6.32 6.00 21.64
C ALA A 72 6.47 4.60 22.25
N GLY A 73 7.05 3.64 21.52
CA GLY A 73 7.26 2.27 21.96
C GLY A 73 6.01 1.39 21.94
N LYS A 74 4.92 1.81 21.26
CA LYS A 74 3.68 1.04 21.19
C LYS A 74 3.70 0.08 20.00
N PRO A 75 3.19 -1.16 20.14
CA PRO A 75 3.14 -2.12 19.04
C PRO A 75 2.25 -1.61 17.90
N LEU A 76 2.67 -1.89 16.67
CA LEU A 76 1.95 -1.57 15.46
C LEU A 76 1.37 -2.84 14.82
N ASN A 77 0.19 -2.71 14.20
CA ASN A 77 -0.37 -3.77 13.38
C ASN A 77 0.15 -3.68 11.94
N ARG A 78 0.20 -4.81 11.25
CA ARG A 78 0.45 -4.87 9.79
C ARG A 78 -0.57 -3.97 9.07
N VAL A 79 -1.85 -4.12 9.42
CA VAL A 79 -2.94 -3.19 9.10
C VAL A 79 -3.83 -3.02 10.33
N GLU A 80 -3.97 -1.77 10.78
CA GLU A 80 -4.93 -1.33 11.80
C GLU A 80 -6.13 -0.65 11.10
N PRO A 81 -7.33 -1.28 11.10
CA PRO A 81 -8.52 -0.70 10.50
C PRO A 81 -8.79 0.73 10.97
N GLY A 82 -8.97 1.64 10.01
CA GLY A 82 -9.29 3.05 10.26
C GLY A 82 -8.09 3.91 10.69
N LYS A 83 -6.90 3.34 10.87
CA LYS A 83 -5.71 4.08 11.34
C LYS A 83 -4.49 3.83 10.44
N PRO A 84 -4.37 4.54 9.31
CA PRO A 84 -3.24 4.40 8.39
C PRO A 84 -1.88 4.63 9.07
N ASP A 85 -1.79 5.62 9.96
CA ASP A 85 -0.59 5.95 10.74
C ASP A 85 -0.19 4.90 11.78
N LYS A 86 -1.09 3.96 12.10
CA LYS A 86 -0.82 2.78 12.94
C LYS A 86 -0.72 1.48 12.15
N SER A 87 -0.63 1.57 10.82
CA SER A 87 -0.58 0.43 9.91
C SER A 87 0.78 0.35 9.22
N VAL A 88 1.58 -0.65 9.57
CA VAL A 88 2.92 -0.86 8.99
C VAL A 88 2.88 -0.93 7.47
N LEU A 89 1.85 -1.57 6.88
CA LEU A 89 1.70 -1.66 5.42
C LEU A 89 1.76 -0.29 4.75
N TRP A 90 1.02 0.71 5.23
CA TRP A 90 1.06 2.03 4.62
C TRP A 90 2.40 2.73 4.87
N ILE A 91 2.90 2.65 6.10
CA ILE A 91 4.14 3.32 6.51
C ILE A 91 5.32 2.85 5.63
N VAL A 92 5.46 1.53 5.39
CA VAL A 92 6.60 0.99 4.60
C VAL A 92 6.51 1.28 3.11
N LEU A 93 5.31 1.54 2.59
CA LEU A 93 5.08 1.98 1.20
C LEU A 93 5.36 3.47 1.03
N ASP A 94 5.07 4.28 2.06
CA ASP A 94 5.32 5.72 2.07
C ASP A 94 6.80 6.04 2.33
N ARG A 95 7.48 5.26 3.19
CA ARG A 95 8.89 5.51 3.55
C ARG A 95 9.59 4.28 4.13
N PRO A 96 10.93 4.25 4.15
CA PRO A 96 11.69 3.32 4.97
C PRO A 96 11.24 3.31 6.43
N PHE A 97 11.06 2.13 7.03
CA PHE A 97 10.59 2.00 8.40
C PHE A 97 10.98 0.66 9.04
N GLY A 98 11.31 0.67 10.32
CA GLY A 98 11.55 -0.55 11.11
C GLY A 98 12.58 -1.48 10.48
N LYS A 99 12.22 -2.76 10.33
CA LYS A 99 13.04 -3.76 9.60
C LYS A 99 13.03 -3.56 8.08
N ALA A 100 12.05 -2.85 7.53
CA ALA A 100 11.96 -2.51 6.11
C ALA A 100 12.71 -1.19 5.79
N LYS A 101 14.01 -1.13 6.12
CA LYS A 101 14.85 0.07 5.97
C LYS A 101 15.14 0.49 4.54
N ALA A 102 14.91 -0.39 3.56
CA ALA A 102 15.02 -0.06 2.14
C ALA A 102 13.70 0.47 1.54
N GLY A 103 12.62 0.53 2.34
CA GLY A 103 11.26 0.72 1.84
C GLY A 103 10.71 -0.53 1.16
N MET A 104 9.42 -0.52 0.84
CA MET A 104 8.74 -1.58 0.09
C MET A 104 8.01 -1.01 -1.14
N PRO A 105 8.07 -1.69 -2.30
CA PRO A 105 8.92 -2.86 -2.57
C PRO A 105 10.41 -2.48 -2.72
N PRO A 106 11.34 -3.43 -2.55
CA PRO A 106 12.77 -3.14 -2.70
C PRO A 106 13.11 -2.66 -4.12
N GLY A 107 13.91 -1.61 -4.24
CA GLY A 107 14.49 -1.14 -5.51
C GLY A 107 13.60 -0.23 -6.36
N ALA A 108 12.28 -0.21 -6.15
CA ALA A 108 11.38 0.70 -6.86
C ALA A 108 10.20 1.11 -5.98
N ARG A 109 9.89 2.41 -5.93
CA ARG A 109 8.69 2.91 -5.23
C ARG A 109 7.46 2.66 -6.09
N LEU A 110 6.33 2.39 -5.45
CA LEU A 110 5.04 2.34 -6.14
C LEU A 110 4.64 3.73 -6.63
N ASP A 111 3.78 3.76 -7.65
CA ASP A 111 3.12 4.99 -8.07
C ASP A 111 2.31 5.58 -6.90
N PRO A 112 2.32 6.91 -6.71
CA PRO A 112 1.64 7.55 -5.58
C PRO A 112 0.17 7.17 -5.46
N TYR A 113 -0.57 7.10 -6.57
CA TYR A 113 -1.99 6.76 -6.55
C TYR A 113 -2.29 5.33 -6.02
N LYS A 114 -1.33 4.40 -6.15
CA LYS A 114 -1.44 3.05 -5.56
C LYS A 114 -1.27 3.10 -4.05
N VAL A 115 -0.28 3.88 -3.58
CA VAL A 115 -0.05 4.09 -2.15
C VAL A 115 -1.27 4.78 -1.51
N ASP A 116 -1.84 5.78 -2.19
CA ASP A 116 -3.05 6.48 -1.77
C ASP A 116 -4.27 5.55 -1.70
N ALA A 117 -4.42 4.63 -2.66
CA ALA A 117 -5.50 3.66 -2.62
C ALA A 117 -5.38 2.68 -1.44
N VAL A 118 -4.15 2.24 -1.09
CA VAL A 118 -3.91 1.45 0.12
C VAL A 118 -4.26 2.27 1.37
N LYS A 119 -3.83 3.54 1.44
CA LYS A 119 -4.14 4.44 2.56
C LYS A 119 -5.65 4.61 2.73
N ALA A 120 -6.37 4.84 1.63
CA ALA A 120 -7.81 5.02 1.61
C ALA A 120 -8.57 3.75 2.04
N TRP A 121 -8.14 2.57 1.60
CA TRP A 121 -8.72 1.29 2.03
C TRP A 121 -8.57 1.10 3.55
N ILE A 122 -7.37 1.37 4.10
CA ILE A 122 -7.14 1.30 5.54
C ILE A 122 -8.02 2.31 6.28
N ALA A 123 -8.05 3.56 5.83
CA ALA A 123 -8.88 4.61 6.44
C ALA A 123 -10.37 4.27 6.43
N ALA A 124 -10.86 3.56 5.41
CA ALA A 124 -12.25 3.08 5.30
C ALA A 124 -12.56 1.85 6.18
N GLY A 125 -11.63 1.43 7.03
CA GLY A 125 -11.77 0.31 7.95
C GLY A 125 -11.22 -1.01 7.43
N ALA A 126 -10.38 -0.98 6.40
CA ALA A 126 -9.68 -2.15 5.85
C ALA A 126 -10.62 -3.35 5.64
N LYS A 127 -11.76 -3.13 4.99
CA LYS A 127 -12.78 -4.17 4.80
C LYS A 127 -12.31 -5.23 3.81
N ASN A 128 -12.89 -6.42 3.91
CA ASN A 128 -12.80 -7.43 2.86
C ASN A 128 -13.94 -7.17 1.86
N ASP A 129 -13.75 -6.16 1.02
CA ASP A 129 -14.78 -5.45 0.23
C ASP A 129 -14.66 -5.58 -1.31
#